data_AF-A0A6I6UTQ6-F1
#
_entry.id   AF-A0A6I6UTQ6-F1
#
_cell.length_a   1.000
_cell.length_b   1.000
_cell.length_c   1.000
_cell.angle_alpha   90.00
_cell.angle_beta   90.00
_cell.angle_gamma   90.00
#
_symmetry.space_group_name_H-M   'P 1'
#
loop_
_entity.id
_entity.type
_entity.pdbx_description
1 polymer ?
#
loop_
_entity_poly.entity_id
_entity_poly.type
_entity_poly.pdbx_seq_one_letter_code
_entity_poly.pdbx_strand_id
1 'polypeptide(L)'
;MKRLWIIMVILLLAGCNTAEQGEKSSKEVEKPPSTETKTIGNLKEGYTFEEFMEDHEVSLKGTDIPYRVEEEFTDQSIALEGKAQLGRYYNYGFNELEGSHFVIKVTKKDELDWYVYLPREEYPDLFKALKKGPVDVYATVSIPKEYFETGQGHLSMVEEIVFKQSDIEEAPLDDELADYMKKNSLELTARDIQYDLKGMSDHPFALSGNAQLVTYRYASAYKDLEPTHFVLSVRDTVNSEEQLWRIVFDRVKYKELYEQALGGMVHVNVTAMVEDDRFTEYSGTNAMGQDVEFEPLERYADTSMEGQVYMEENGLSVIGREVLYDPISYIEVPFFVEGTAEMDPYATASGEYENLQDTHFRIDIVEDPYGEQYVDYPRALEGWSLYLDRQKYRHIYEKLSQEKYLDVMVTARIPRDRYKMGQGGTALVDNVVIK
;
A
#
# COMPACT_ATOMS: atom_id res chain seq x y z
N MET A 1 -51.94 20.25 -10.44
CA MET A 1 -52.35 21.05 -11.62
C MET A 1 -51.35 22.20 -11.75
N LYS A 2 -50.32 22.10 -12.61
CA LYS A 2 -50.18 22.80 -13.93
C LYS A 2 -50.56 24.29 -13.82
N ARG A 3 -49.68 25.29 -14.02
CA ARG A 3 -48.78 25.65 -15.16
C ARG A 3 -47.71 26.64 -14.61
N LEU A 4 -46.40 26.65 -14.89
CA LEU A 4 -45.59 26.78 -16.12
C LEU A 4 -45.97 27.96 -17.04
N TRP A 5 -45.19 29.05 -17.06
CA TRP A 5 -44.26 29.43 -18.15
C TRP A 5 -43.53 30.77 -17.88
N ILE A 6 -42.32 30.82 -18.45
CA ILE A 6 -41.22 31.79 -18.41
C ILE A 6 -41.54 33.06 -19.24
N ILE A 7 -40.94 34.21 -18.92
CA ILE A 7 -40.23 35.10 -19.89
C ILE A 7 -39.24 36.00 -19.14
N MET A 8 -38.00 35.92 -19.61
CA MET A 8 -36.80 36.67 -19.30
C MET A 8 -36.75 37.91 -20.19
N VAL A 9 -36.51 39.11 -19.65
CA VAL A 9 -35.97 40.25 -20.41
C VAL A 9 -34.96 41.00 -19.53
N ILE A 10 -33.71 40.92 -19.96
CA ILE A 10 -32.58 41.73 -19.52
C ILE A 10 -32.65 43.07 -20.24
N LEU A 11 -32.55 44.18 -19.50
CA LEU A 11 -32.18 45.50 -20.05
C LEU A 11 -31.22 46.18 -19.06
N LEU A 12 -29.94 46.15 -19.42
CA LEU A 12 -28.88 47.02 -18.91
C LEU A 12 -29.24 48.48 -19.20
N LEU A 13 -28.91 49.39 -18.27
CA LEU A 13 -28.27 50.67 -18.60
C LEU A 13 -27.64 51.32 -17.34
N ALA A 14 -26.35 51.63 -17.50
CA ALA A 14 -25.38 52.38 -16.72
C ALA A 14 -25.84 53.42 -15.65
N GLY A 15 -25.17 53.35 -14.49
CA GLY A 15 -24.26 54.40 -14.01
C GLY A 15 -24.84 55.57 -13.19
N CYS A 16 -24.47 55.65 -11.91
CA CYS A 16 -23.76 56.80 -11.33
C CYS A 16 -23.30 56.57 -9.89
N ASN A 17 -22.02 56.91 -9.68
CA ASN A 17 -21.24 57.19 -8.48
C ASN A 17 -21.96 57.44 -7.14
N THR A 18 -21.37 56.86 -6.09
CA THR A 18 -21.40 57.42 -4.74
C THR A 18 -19.96 57.77 -4.33
N ALA A 19 -19.73 59.02 -3.97
CA ALA A 19 -18.51 59.53 -3.36
C ALA A 19 -18.88 60.20 -2.03
N GLU A 20 -18.17 59.84 -0.96
CA GLU A 20 -17.71 60.63 0.20
C GLU A 20 -17.45 59.65 1.36
N GLN A 21 -16.21 59.26 1.67
CA GLN A 21 -15.08 59.99 2.28
C GLN A 21 -15.09 59.89 3.81
N GLY A 22 -14.08 59.20 4.35
CA GLY A 22 -13.75 59.10 5.78
C GLY A 22 -12.30 58.66 5.97
N GLU A 23 -11.43 59.67 6.10
CA GLU A 23 -10.09 59.72 6.72
C GLU A 23 -9.11 58.53 6.65
N LYS A 24 -8.02 58.76 5.89
CA LYS A 24 -6.73 58.07 6.03
C LYS A 24 -5.89 58.77 7.10
N SER A 25 -5.57 58.04 8.18
CA SER A 25 -4.38 58.28 8.99
C SER A 25 -3.41 57.13 8.78
N SER A 26 -2.25 57.46 8.25
CA SER A 26 -1.11 56.59 7.98
C SER A 26 -0.58 55.92 9.23
N LYS A 27 -0.65 54.58 9.29
CA LYS A 27 0.33 53.74 9.96
C LYS A 27 1.04 52.93 8.89
N GLU A 28 2.34 53.16 8.83
CA GLU A 28 3.34 52.39 8.11
C GLU A 28 3.21 50.93 8.54
N VAL A 29 2.68 50.09 7.65
CA VAL A 29 2.68 48.63 7.82
C VAL A 29 4.01 48.18 7.23
N GLU A 30 4.93 47.80 8.12
CA GLU A 30 6.16 47.10 7.74
C GLU A 30 5.78 45.92 6.85
N LYS A 31 6.41 45.87 5.67
CA LYS A 31 6.34 44.73 4.78
C LYS A 31 6.73 43.47 5.57
N PRO A 32 6.00 42.35 5.45
CA PRO A 32 6.53 41.06 5.88
C PRO A 32 7.87 40.82 5.17
N PRO A 33 8.84 40.18 5.84
CA PRO A 33 10.14 39.90 5.24
C PRO A 33 9.94 39.13 3.94
N SER A 34 10.67 39.55 2.91
CA SER A 34 10.69 38.89 1.61
C SER A 34 10.98 37.42 1.80
N THR A 35 10.07 36.57 1.33
CA THR A 35 10.34 35.16 1.05
C THR A 35 11.50 35.14 0.06
N GLU A 36 12.71 34.89 0.57
CA GLU A 36 13.86 34.60 -0.27
C GLU A 36 13.52 33.37 -1.09
N THR A 37 13.62 33.50 -2.41
CA THR A 37 13.48 32.40 -3.34
C THR A 37 14.58 31.38 -3.02
N LYS A 38 14.22 30.25 -2.42
CA LYS A 38 15.14 29.14 -2.13
C LYS A 38 15.85 28.70 -3.42
N THR A 39 17.17 28.58 -3.38
CA THR A 39 17.98 28.30 -4.57
C THR A 39 17.94 26.81 -4.88
N ILE A 40 17.44 26.43 -6.06
CA ILE A 40 17.65 25.10 -6.64
C ILE A 40 18.96 25.18 -7.44
N GLY A 41 20.02 24.55 -6.92
CA GLY A 41 21.34 24.56 -7.56
C GLY A 41 21.73 23.19 -8.09
N ASN A 42 22.34 23.15 -9.28
CA ASN A 42 23.14 21.98 -9.67
C ASN A 42 24.43 21.97 -8.85
N LEU A 43 24.72 20.83 -8.23
CA LEU A 43 25.98 20.63 -7.52
C LEU A 43 27.14 20.75 -8.53
N LYS A 44 27.96 21.79 -8.37
CA LYS A 44 29.03 22.14 -9.30
C LYS A 44 30.20 21.17 -9.15
N GLU A 45 30.89 20.90 -10.26
CA GLU A 45 32.11 20.09 -10.22
C GLU A 45 33.17 20.76 -9.34
N GLY A 46 33.73 20.00 -8.40
CA GLY A 46 34.72 20.49 -7.44
C GLY A 46 34.14 21.24 -6.24
N TYR A 47 32.82 21.43 -6.14
CA TYR A 47 32.18 22.01 -4.96
C TYR A 47 32.12 20.97 -3.84
N THR A 48 32.70 21.30 -2.69
CA THR A 48 32.87 20.38 -1.56
C THR A 48 31.77 20.57 -0.51
N PHE A 49 31.58 19.55 0.33
CA PHE A 49 30.61 19.63 1.42
C PHE A 49 31.00 20.69 2.46
N GLU A 50 32.29 20.88 2.71
CA GLU A 50 32.79 21.95 3.58
C GLU A 50 32.48 23.34 3.03
N GLU A 51 32.66 23.57 1.72
CA GLU A 51 32.27 24.82 1.07
C GLU A 51 30.75 25.03 1.14
N PHE A 52 29.97 23.98 0.94
CA PHE A 52 28.52 24.03 1.11
C PHE A 52 28.11 24.47 2.52
N MET A 53 28.72 23.89 3.55
CA MET A 53 28.46 24.27 4.94
C MET A 53 28.86 25.73 5.24
N GLU A 54 29.99 26.19 4.71
CA GLU A 54 30.43 27.58 4.86
C GLU A 54 29.48 28.57 4.17
N ASP A 55 29.08 28.28 2.93
CA ASP A 55 28.19 29.14 2.13
C ASP A 55 26.79 29.30 2.74
N HIS A 56 26.31 28.28 3.47
CA HIS A 56 24.98 28.26 4.09
C HIS A 56 25.02 28.53 5.60
N GLU A 57 26.19 28.90 6.14
CA GLU A 57 26.40 29.20 7.56
C GLU A 57 25.94 28.08 8.53
N VAL A 58 26.04 26.80 8.11
CA VAL A 58 25.65 25.63 8.93
C VAL A 58 26.86 24.93 9.51
N SER A 59 26.87 24.71 10.82
CA SER A 59 27.98 24.03 11.52
C SER A 59 27.70 22.60 11.94
N LEU A 60 26.43 22.19 12.01
CA LEU A 60 26.00 20.88 12.49
C LEU A 60 25.90 19.90 11.33
N LYS A 61 26.59 18.75 11.40
CA LYS A 61 26.45 17.69 10.40
C LYS A 61 25.41 16.67 10.85
N GLY A 62 24.71 16.03 9.90
CA GLY A 62 23.80 14.93 10.21
C GLY A 62 24.47 13.76 10.95
N THR A 63 25.78 13.58 10.77
CA THR A 63 26.58 12.59 11.51
C THR A 63 26.76 12.89 12.98
N ASP A 64 26.59 14.15 13.37
CA ASP A 64 26.78 14.61 14.73
C ASP A 64 25.53 14.38 15.58
N ILE A 65 24.43 13.94 14.97
CA ILE A 65 23.15 13.67 15.62
C ILE A 65 23.03 12.15 15.83
N PRO A 66 23.10 11.68 17.09
CA PRO A 66 22.86 10.28 17.40
C PRO A 66 21.37 9.94 17.32
N TYR A 67 21.11 8.67 17.06
CA TYR A 67 19.75 8.12 17.13
C TYR A 67 19.14 8.28 18.53
N ARG A 68 17.86 8.68 18.61
CA ARG A 68 17.04 8.87 19.83
C ARG A 68 17.39 10.08 20.69
N VAL A 69 18.16 11.04 20.19
CA VAL A 69 18.39 12.32 20.87
C VAL A 69 18.03 13.50 19.97
N GLU A 70 17.26 13.26 18.91
CA GLU A 70 16.90 14.25 17.90
C GLU A 70 16.10 15.43 18.48
N GLU A 71 15.41 15.22 19.61
CA GLU A 71 14.68 16.27 20.34
C GLU A 71 15.56 17.46 20.76
N GLU A 72 16.86 17.24 20.98
CA GLU A 72 17.82 18.30 21.34
C GLU A 72 18.20 19.18 20.14
N PHE A 73 17.90 18.71 18.92
CA PHE A 73 18.30 19.30 17.65
C PHE A 73 17.12 19.84 16.82
N THR A 74 15.90 19.86 17.38
CA THR A 74 14.74 20.44 16.71
C THR A 74 14.96 21.91 16.38
N ASP A 75 14.45 22.34 15.23
CA ASP A 75 14.56 23.71 14.68
C ASP A 75 16.01 24.19 14.44
N GLN A 76 17.01 23.31 14.50
CA GLN A 76 18.39 23.62 14.11
C GLN A 76 18.64 23.21 12.65
N SER A 77 19.37 24.05 11.92
CA SER A 77 19.85 23.70 10.58
C SER A 77 20.98 22.67 10.66
N ILE A 78 20.84 21.62 9.85
CA ILE A 78 21.71 20.43 9.83
C ILE A 78 22.16 20.23 8.39
N ALA A 79 23.46 20.10 8.17
CA ALA A 79 24.02 19.80 6.86
C ALA A 79 24.08 18.29 6.64
N LEU A 80 23.55 17.83 5.50
CA LEU A 80 23.60 16.44 5.04
C LEU A 80 24.39 16.35 3.74
N GLU A 81 25.19 15.28 3.61
CA GLU A 81 25.76 14.84 2.33
C GLU A 81 25.53 13.35 2.13
N GLY A 82 25.29 12.95 0.89
CA GLY A 82 25.16 11.52 0.57
C GLY A 82 24.48 11.25 -0.75
N LYS A 83 24.08 9.99 -0.92
CA LYS A 83 23.28 9.53 -2.04
C LYS A 83 21.81 9.54 -1.66
N ALA A 84 21.02 10.34 -2.38
CA ALA A 84 19.58 10.42 -2.22
C ALA A 84 18.87 9.53 -3.22
N GLN A 85 17.80 8.86 -2.77
CA GLN A 85 16.84 8.15 -3.61
C GLN A 85 15.42 8.39 -3.09
N LEU A 86 14.39 8.22 -3.92
CA LEU A 86 13.01 8.34 -3.45
C LEU A 86 12.72 7.32 -2.35
N GLY A 87 12.05 7.78 -1.29
CA GLY A 87 11.56 6.95 -0.19
C GLY A 87 10.03 6.90 -0.18
N ARG A 88 9.50 6.03 0.67
CA ARG A 88 8.06 5.88 0.95
C ARG A 88 7.73 6.04 2.43
N TYR A 89 8.68 6.58 3.20
CA TYR A 89 8.58 6.64 4.65
C TYR A 89 7.83 7.91 5.05
N TYR A 90 6.52 7.79 5.24
CA TYR A 90 5.67 8.80 5.87
C TYR A 90 5.22 8.20 7.20
N ASN A 91 5.79 8.67 8.30
CA ASN A 91 5.51 8.17 9.63
C ASN A 91 5.67 9.29 10.68
N TYR A 92 5.22 9.03 11.91
CA TYR A 92 5.28 9.97 13.02
C TYR A 92 4.53 11.28 12.70
N GLY A 93 5.08 12.45 13.01
CA GLY A 93 4.43 13.72 12.72
C GLY A 93 4.33 14.05 11.22
N PHE A 94 5.00 13.31 10.33
CA PHE A 94 5.12 13.67 8.91
C PHE A 94 4.04 13.05 8.00
N ASN A 95 3.02 12.40 8.55
CA ASN A 95 2.02 11.65 7.78
C ASN A 95 1.20 12.54 6.86
N GLU A 96 0.82 13.72 7.34
CA GLU A 96 0.00 14.69 6.61
C GLU A 96 0.73 15.28 5.39
N LEU A 97 2.04 15.05 5.27
CA LEU A 97 2.84 15.55 4.16
C LEU A 97 2.77 14.67 2.90
N GLU A 98 2.25 13.44 2.98
CA GLU A 98 2.19 12.50 1.84
C GLU A 98 1.48 13.11 0.62
N GLY A 99 0.51 14.00 0.85
CA GLY A 99 -0.20 14.71 -0.20
C GLY A 99 0.60 15.80 -0.92
N SER A 100 1.53 16.46 -0.23
CA SER A 100 2.17 17.71 -0.69
C SER A 100 3.69 17.61 -0.88
N HIS A 101 4.32 16.64 -0.23
CA HIS A 101 5.76 16.45 -0.23
C HIS A 101 6.12 15.13 -0.90
N PHE A 102 7.36 15.01 -1.36
CA PHE A 102 8.00 13.72 -1.59
C PHE A 102 9.08 13.52 -0.54
N VAL A 103 9.39 12.26 -0.20
CA VAL A 103 10.47 11.93 0.74
C VAL A 103 11.65 11.33 -0.01
N ILE A 104 12.86 11.72 0.40
CA ILE A 104 14.10 11.09 -0.05
C ILE A 104 14.78 10.39 1.12
N LYS A 105 15.39 9.25 0.84
CA LYS A 105 16.32 8.59 1.74
C LYS A 105 17.73 9.00 1.36
N VAL A 106 18.40 9.77 2.21
CA VAL A 106 19.80 10.15 2.06
C VAL A 106 20.67 9.14 2.80
N THR A 107 21.56 8.50 2.07
CA THR A 107 22.43 7.44 2.56
C THR A 107 23.89 7.84 2.44
N LYS A 108 24.67 7.57 3.47
CA LYS A 108 26.13 7.73 3.47
C LYS A 108 26.76 6.55 4.19
N LYS A 109 27.89 6.10 3.65
CA LYS A 109 28.53 4.86 4.11
C LYS A 109 28.90 4.98 5.59
N ASP A 110 28.55 3.93 6.35
CA ASP A 110 28.81 3.82 7.79
C ASP A 110 28.08 4.87 8.67
N GLU A 111 27.05 5.52 8.11
CA GLU A 111 26.23 6.54 8.77
C GLU A 111 24.75 6.12 8.81
N LEU A 112 23.98 6.78 9.68
CA LEU A 112 22.52 6.56 9.76
C LEU A 112 21.82 7.26 8.59
N ASP A 113 20.83 6.57 8.04
CA ASP A 113 20.02 7.10 6.94
C ASP A 113 19.13 8.26 7.43
N TRP A 114 18.97 9.28 6.58
CA TRP A 114 18.06 10.40 6.81
C TRP A 114 16.87 10.34 5.85
N TYR A 115 15.67 10.56 6.37
CA TYR A 115 14.45 10.73 5.58
C TYR A 115 14.09 12.21 5.52
N VAL A 116 14.27 12.81 4.34
CA VAL A 116 14.09 14.24 4.14
C VAL A 116 12.84 14.48 3.31
N TYR A 117 11.93 15.31 3.79
CA TYR A 117 10.68 15.66 3.12
C TYR A 117 10.83 16.99 2.38
N LEU A 118 10.40 17.01 1.12
CA LEU A 118 10.56 18.12 0.19
C LEU A 118 9.22 18.51 -0.42
N PRO A 119 8.80 19.79 -0.36
CA PRO A 119 7.62 20.27 -1.04
C PRO A 119 7.72 20.01 -2.55
N ARG A 120 6.77 19.27 -3.11
CA ARG A 120 6.88 18.81 -4.50
C ARG A 120 6.88 19.95 -5.51
N GLU A 121 6.10 20.98 -5.24
CA GLU A 121 5.99 22.18 -6.08
C GLU A 121 7.28 23.02 -6.08
N GLU A 122 8.06 22.96 -4.98
CA GLU A 122 9.33 23.70 -4.86
C GLU A 122 10.51 22.95 -5.49
N TYR A 123 10.47 21.61 -5.56
CA TYR A 123 11.60 20.79 -6.03
C TYR A 123 11.28 19.84 -7.20
N PRO A 124 10.62 20.31 -8.29
CA PRO A 124 10.19 19.43 -9.39
C PRO A 124 11.35 18.80 -10.17
N ASP A 125 12.46 19.53 -10.33
CA ASP A 125 13.64 19.04 -11.06
C ASP A 125 14.36 17.93 -10.31
N LEU A 126 14.50 18.07 -8.99
CA LEU A 126 15.08 17.03 -8.14
C LEU A 126 14.18 15.79 -8.12
N PHE A 127 12.86 15.95 -7.97
CA PHE A 127 11.92 14.82 -8.03
C PHE A 127 12.05 14.05 -9.35
N LYS A 128 12.12 14.77 -10.48
CA LYS A 128 12.33 14.18 -11.81
C LYS A 128 13.69 13.49 -11.94
N ALA A 129 14.75 14.05 -11.35
CA ALA A 129 16.08 13.46 -11.35
C ALA A 129 16.11 12.13 -10.57
N LEU A 130 15.47 12.11 -9.40
CA LEU A 130 15.39 10.94 -8.52
C LEU A 130 14.54 9.79 -9.10
N LYS A 131 13.55 10.10 -9.94
CA LYS A 131 12.80 9.07 -10.68
C LYS A 131 13.70 8.23 -11.58
N LYS A 132 14.73 8.86 -12.18
CA LYS A 132 15.70 8.19 -13.06
C LYS A 132 16.71 7.34 -12.31
N GLY A 133 16.99 7.69 -11.06
CA GLY A 133 17.93 6.96 -10.22
C GLY A 133 18.45 7.81 -9.07
N PRO A 134 19.34 7.25 -8.23
CA PRO A 134 19.93 7.98 -7.13
C PRO A 134 20.71 9.22 -7.61
N VAL A 135 20.79 10.24 -6.76
CA VAL A 135 21.55 11.46 -7.03
C VAL A 135 22.47 11.76 -5.85
N ASP A 136 23.60 12.40 -6.11
CA ASP A 136 24.46 12.91 -5.03
C ASP A 136 23.92 14.27 -4.58
N VAL A 137 23.75 14.47 -3.28
CA VAL A 137 23.14 15.67 -2.69
C VAL A 137 24.00 16.29 -1.60
N TYR A 138 23.96 17.61 -1.52
CA TYR A 138 24.21 18.36 -0.29
C TYR A 138 22.93 19.12 0.07
N ALA A 139 22.52 19.03 1.33
CA ALA A 139 21.28 19.64 1.79
C ALA A 139 21.45 20.28 3.16
N THR A 140 20.77 21.39 3.39
CA THR A 140 20.45 21.88 4.72
C THR A 140 19.04 21.43 5.05
N VAL A 141 18.87 20.86 6.25
CA VAL A 141 17.61 20.33 6.72
C VAL A 141 17.38 20.76 8.16
N SER A 142 16.13 20.72 8.62
CA SER A 142 15.79 20.89 10.03
C SER A 142 14.72 19.90 10.45
N ILE A 143 14.63 19.65 11.75
CA ILE A 143 13.58 18.83 12.34
C ILE A 143 12.57 19.81 12.96
N PRO A 144 11.47 20.17 12.28
CA PRO A 144 10.55 21.17 12.82
C PRO A 144 9.85 20.60 14.04
N LYS A 145 9.84 21.37 15.12
CA LYS A 145 9.30 20.92 16.41
C LYS A 145 7.83 20.52 16.34
N GLU A 146 7.05 21.12 15.46
CA GLU A 146 5.64 20.78 15.22
C GLU A 146 5.42 19.38 14.67
N TYR A 147 6.41 18.83 13.95
CA TYR A 147 6.37 17.47 13.39
C TYR A 147 7.15 16.45 14.22
N PHE A 148 7.81 16.89 15.31
CA PHE A 148 8.63 16.00 16.12
C PHE A 148 7.78 15.08 17.01
N GLU A 149 8.02 13.77 16.91
CA GLU A 149 7.56 12.77 17.86
C GLU A 149 8.71 11.99 18.48
N THR A 150 8.54 11.62 19.76
CA THR A 150 9.55 10.86 20.51
C THR A 150 9.89 9.54 19.81
N GLY A 151 11.16 9.38 19.46
CA GLY A 151 11.69 8.16 18.83
C GLY A 151 11.52 8.10 17.31
N GLN A 152 11.13 9.20 16.65
CA GLN A 152 10.90 9.22 15.20
C GLN A 152 12.15 8.88 14.36
N GLY A 153 13.35 9.10 14.90
CA GLY A 153 14.61 8.93 14.18
C GLY A 153 14.97 10.16 13.36
N HIS A 154 15.80 9.98 12.33
CA HIS A 154 16.35 11.02 11.49
C HIS A 154 15.38 11.44 10.37
N LEU A 155 14.28 12.09 10.76
CA LEU A 155 13.26 12.65 9.86
C LEU A 155 13.38 14.18 9.87
N SER A 156 13.42 14.81 8.70
CA SER A 156 13.63 16.26 8.58
C SER A 156 12.94 16.88 7.37
N MET A 157 12.73 18.19 7.41
CA MET A 157 12.31 18.99 6.26
C MET A 157 13.52 19.61 5.57
N VAL A 158 13.47 19.70 4.24
CA VAL A 158 14.50 20.42 3.50
C VAL A 158 14.37 21.93 3.70
N GLU A 159 15.51 22.58 3.91
CA GLU A 159 15.65 24.04 3.85
C GLU A 159 16.19 24.43 2.47
N GLU A 160 17.33 23.87 2.08
CA GLU A 160 17.96 24.02 0.78
C GLU A 160 18.62 22.70 0.34
N ILE A 161 18.68 22.47 -0.98
CA ILE A 161 19.31 21.27 -1.54
C ILE A 161 19.93 21.56 -2.90
N VAL A 162 21.15 21.08 -3.08
CA VAL A 162 21.84 21.03 -4.36
C VAL A 162 22.13 19.58 -4.71
N PHE A 163 21.99 19.24 -5.99
CA PHE A 163 22.15 17.86 -6.44
C PHE A 163 22.88 17.75 -7.76
N LYS A 164 23.48 16.58 -8.01
CA LYS A 164 24.01 16.18 -9.31
C LYS A 164 23.48 14.80 -9.66
N GLN A 165 23.02 14.66 -10.90
CA GLN A 165 22.58 13.38 -11.44
C GLN A 165 23.72 12.37 -11.35
N SER A 166 23.46 11.20 -10.76
CA SER A 166 24.40 10.09 -10.82
C SER A 166 24.46 9.51 -12.25
N ASP A 167 25.56 8.86 -12.62
CA ASP A 167 25.72 8.19 -13.92
C ASP A 167 24.83 6.94 -14.11
N ILE A 168 23.88 6.72 -13.19
CA ILE A 168 22.95 5.59 -13.19
C ILE A 168 21.72 6.00 -14.02
N GLU A 169 21.62 5.43 -15.22
CA GLU A 169 20.42 5.54 -16.06
C GLU A 169 19.31 4.61 -15.57
N GLU A 170 18.07 5.02 -15.82
CA GLU A 170 16.90 4.21 -15.53
C GLU A 170 16.94 2.93 -16.36
N ALA A 171 16.68 1.78 -15.72
CA ALA A 171 16.46 0.55 -16.47
C ALA A 171 15.32 0.79 -17.47
N PRO A 172 15.49 0.42 -18.75
CA PRO A 172 14.42 0.58 -19.71
C PRO A 172 13.19 -0.21 -19.24
N LEU A 173 12.01 0.29 -19.61
CA LEU A 173 10.78 -0.48 -19.44
C LEU A 173 10.92 -1.81 -20.18
N ASP A 174 10.33 -2.85 -19.60
CA ASP A 174 10.16 -4.10 -20.30
C ASP A 174 9.36 -3.88 -21.60
N ASP A 175 9.76 -4.56 -22.69
CA ASP A 175 9.16 -4.38 -24.01
C ASP A 175 7.65 -4.67 -23.99
N GLU A 176 7.20 -5.65 -23.21
CA GLU A 176 5.79 -6.02 -23.07
C GLU A 176 4.99 -4.89 -22.40
N LEU A 177 5.51 -4.34 -21.31
CA LEU A 177 4.89 -3.21 -20.62
C LEU A 177 4.88 -1.95 -21.51
N ALA A 178 5.97 -1.69 -22.23
CA ALA A 178 6.07 -0.55 -23.14
C ALA A 178 5.03 -0.65 -24.29
N ASP A 179 4.86 -1.83 -24.88
CA ASP A 179 3.86 -2.08 -25.90
C ASP A 179 2.43 -1.97 -25.35
N TYR A 180 2.18 -2.49 -24.15
CA TYR A 180 0.90 -2.34 -23.46
C TYR A 180 0.56 -0.86 -23.20
N MET A 181 1.51 -0.08 -22.67
CA MET A 181 1.35 1.36 -22.43
C MET A 181 1.03 2.10 -23.72
N LYS A 182 1.79 1.82 -24.79
CA LYS A 182 1.57 2.44 -26.10
C LYS A 182 0.20 2.12 -26.67
N LYS A 183 -0.24 0.85 -26.57
CA LYS A 183 -1.56 0.39 -27.03
C LYS A 183 -2.69 1.09 -26.27
N ASN A 184 -2.53 1.28 -24.97
CA ASN A 184 -3.54 1.86 -24.09
C ASN A 184 -3.38 3.37 -23.84
N SER A 185 -2.43 4.02 -24.54
CA SER A 185 -2.14 5.46 -24.41
C SER A 185 -1.84 5.90 -22.98
N LEU A 186 -1.04 5.11 -22.26
CA LEU A 186 -0.62 5.38 -20.88
C LEU A 186 0.76 6.03 -20.87
N GLU A 187 0.94 7.00 -19.97
CA GLU A 187 2.20 7.74 -19.79
C GLU A 187 2.89 7.45 -18.45
N LEU A 188 2.16 6.86 -17.50
CA LEU A 188 2.62 6.61 -16.13
C LEU A 188 2.75 5.12 -15.87
N THR A 189 3.77 4.74 -15.11
CA THR A 189 3.95 3.40 -14.56
C THR A 189 3.62 3.35 -13.08
N ALA A 190 3.45 2.16 -12.51
CA ALA A 190 3.32 1.98 -11.07
C ALA A 190 4.47 2.65 -10.27
N ARG A 191 5.70 2.62 -10.83
CA ARG A 191 6.86 3.30 -10.25
C ARG A 191 6.71 4.82 -10.21
N ASP A 192 6.08 5.41 -11.22
CA ASP A 192 5.85 6.86 -11.26
C ASP A 192 4.89 7.35 -10.18
N ILE A 193 3.94 6.48 -9.83
CA ILE A 193 2.83 6.75 -8.91
C ILE A 193 3.21 6.47 -7.46
N GLN A 194 3.99 5.43 -7.18
CA GLN A 194 4.20 4.95 -5.80
C GLN A 194 4.82 5.99 -4.85
N TYR A 195 5.56 6.95 -5.39
CA TYR A 195 6.22 8.01 -4.61
C TYR A 195 5.37 9.29 -4.51
N ASP A 196 4.19 9.28 -5.14
CA ASP A 196 3.22 10.37 -5.14
C ASP A 196 1.79 9.82 -5.34
N LEU A 197 1.36 8.89 -4.47
CA LEU A 197 0.06 8.24 -4.61
C LEU A 197 -1.10 9.25 -4.60
N LYS A 198 -1.03 10.26 -3.73
CA LYS A 198 -2.07 11.29 -3.59
C LYS A 198 -2.03 12.30 -4.72
N GLY A 199 -0.87 12.86 -5.06
CA GLY A 199 -0.76 13.83 -6.16
C GLY A 199 -1.05 13.22 -7.53
N MET A 200 -0.89 11.91 -7.66
CA MET A 200 -1.22 11.15 -8.86
C MET A 200 -2.55 10.39 -8.76
N SER A 201 -3.39 10.69 -7.75
CA SER A 201 -4.74 10.13 -7.69
C SER A 201 -5.54 10.52 -8.94
N ASP A 202 -6.46 9.65 -9.35
CA ASP A 202 -7.25 9.72 -10.58
C ASP A 202 -6.47 9.74 -11.90
N HIS A 203 -5.15 9.48 -11.86
CA HIS A 203 -4.34 9.29 -13.06
C HIS A 203 -4.13 7.79 -13.34
N PRO A 204 -4.46 7.30 -14.55
CA PRO A 204 -4.25 5.91 -14.88
C PRO A 204 -2.76 5.62 -15.07
N PHE A 205 -2.33 4.46 -14.59
CA PHE A 205 -0.95 3.99 -14.72
C PHE A 205 -0.91 2.52 -15.12
N ALA A 206 0.21 2.13 -15.74
CA ALA A 206 0.47 0.76 -16.15
C ALA A 206 1.28 0.01 -15.09
N LEU A 207 0.95 -1.27 -14.91
CA LEU A 207 1.67 -2.21 -14.06
C LEU A 207 1.74 -3.56 -14.78
N SER A 208 2.94 -4.14 -14.90
CA SER A 208 3.15 -5.51 -15.36
C SER A 208 3.67 -6.36 -14.21
N GLY A 209 3.17 -7.58 -14.07
CA GLY A 209 3.58 -8.42 -12.96
C GLY A 209 2.90 -9.78 -12.85
N ASN A 210 3.52 -10.65 -12.07
CA ASN A 210 2.89 -11.90 -11.66
C ASN A 210 1.93 -11.62 -10.51
N ALA A 211 0.76 -12.23 -10.58
CA ALA A 211 -0.34 -11.95 -9.68
C ALA A 211 -1.03 -13.21 -9.17
N GLN A 212 -1.53 -13.11 -7.94
CA GLN A 212 -2.34 -14.12 -7.27
C GLN A 212 -3.51 -13.46 -6.55
N LEU A 213 -4.62 -14.19 -6.40
CA LEU A 213 -5.72 -13.72 -5.55
C LEU A 213 -5.22 -13.52 -4.12
N VAL A 214 -5.71 -12.45 -3.50
CA VAL A 214 -5.54 -12.24 -2.05
C VAL A 214 -6.84 -11.78 -1.41
N THR A 215 -6.99 -11.97 -0.10
CA THR A 215 -8.14 -11.44 0.63
C THR A 215 -8.07 -9.92 0.82
N TYR A 216 -9.22 -9.32 1.11
CA TYR A 216 -9.36 -7.89 1.40
C TYR A 216 -8.64 -7.43 2.66
N ARG A 217 -8.06 -8.34 3.45
CA ARG A 217 -7.14 -7.99 4.54
C ARG A 217 -5.96 -7.15 4.03
N TYR A 218 -5.57 -7.34 2.77
CA TYR A 218 -4.46 -6.61 2.14
C TYR A 218 -4.90 -5.36 1.36
N ALA A 219 -6.20 -5.16 1.12
CA ALA A 219 -6.74 -4.01 0.40
C ALA A 219 -7.79 -3.27 1.26
N SER A 220 -7.35 -2.84 2.45
CA SER A 220 -8.24 -2.31 3.49
C SER A 220 -9.06 -1.10 3.05
N ALA A 221 -8.51 -0.25 2.17
CA ALA A 221 -9.18 0.92 1.59
C ALA A 221 -10.38 0.56 0.68
N TYR A 222 -10.46 -0.70 0.24
CA TYR A 222 -11.46 -1.21 -0.69
C TYR A 222 -12.30 -2.36 -0.11
N LYS A 223 -12.27 -2.57 1.22
CA LYS A 223 -13.00 -3.69 1.87
C LYS A 223 -14.51 -3.68 1.63
N ASP A 224 -15.09 -2.50 1.40
CA ASP A 224 -16.51 -2.33 1.07
C ASP A 224 -16.87 -2.91 -0.31
N LEU A 225 -15.88 -3.14 -1.17
CA LEU A 225 -16.06 -3.71 -2.51
C LEU A 225 -16.01 -5.24 -2.54
N GLU A 226 -15.65 -5.89 -1.44
CA GLU A 226 -15.62 -7.37 -1.32
C GLU A 226 -16.89 -8.09 -1.82
N PRO A 227 -18.12 -7.56 -1.68
CA PRO A 227 -19.31 -8.21 -2.23
C PRO A 227 -19.33 -8.37 -3.75
N THR A 228 -18.59 -7.53 -4.47
CA THR A 228 -18.70 -7.42 -5.94
C THR A 228 -17.36 -7.51 -6.66
N HIS A 229 -16.24 -7.39 -5.94
CA HIS A 229 -14.90 -7.32 -6.50
C HIS A 229 -14.01 -8.44 -5.94
N PHE A 230 -12.85 -8.62 -6.55
CA PHE A 230 -11.76 -9.46 -6.05
C PHE A 230 -10.45 -8.66 -6.05
N VAL A 231 -9.44 -9.14 -5.31
CA VAL A 231 -8.14 -8.47 -5.20
C VAL A 231 -7.06 -9.36 -5.78
N LEU A 232 -6.23 -8.79 -6.66
CA LEU A 232 -4.97 -9.37 -7.09
C LEU A 232 -3.81 -8.70 -6.38
N SER A 233 -2.95 -9.52 -5.78
CA SER A 233 -1.62 -9.13 -5.35
C SER A 233 -0.68 -9.21 -6.55
N VAL A 234 -0.32 -8.07 -7.13
CA VAL A 234 0.55 -7.98 -8.31
C VAL A 234 1.96 -7.59 -7.87
N ARG A 235 2.96 -8.38 -8.27
CA ARG A 235 4.37 -8.09 -8.05
C ARG A 235 4.97 -7.50 -9.32
N ASP A 236 5.43 -6.25 -9.23
CA ASP A 236 6.05 -5.54 -10.36
C ASP A 236 7.31 -6.30 -10.84
N THR A 237 7.35 -6.68 -12.12
CA THR A 237 8.49 -7.36 -12.74
C THR A 237 9.67 -6.43 -13.01
N VAL A 238 9.43 -5.13 -13.19
CA VAL A 238 10.45 -4.11 -13.45
C VAL A 238 11.15 -3.69 -12.15
N ASN A 239 10.43 -3.66 -11.03
CA ASN A 239 10.97 -3.29 -9.72
C ASN A 239 10.76 -4.40 -8.67
N SER A 240 11.33 -5.56 -8.97
CA SER A 240 11.11 -6.84 -8.26
C SER A 240 11.52 -6.85 -6.79
N GLU A 241 12.39 -5.93 -6.35
CA GLU A 241 12.96 -5.99 -5.01
C GLU A 241 11.94 -5.80 -3.89
N GLU A 242 10.78 -5.14 -4.09
CA GLU A 242 9.83 -4.96 -2.98
C GLU A 242 8.40 -4.48 -3.35
N GLN A 243 8.06 -4.34 -4.63
CA GLN A 243 6.80 -3.67 -5.01
C GLN A 243 5.65 -4.65 -5.17
N LEU A 244 4.69 -4.55 -4.26
CA LEU A 244 3.50 -5.38 -4.18
C LEU A 244 2.27 -4.49 -4.25
N TRP A 245 1.61 -4.47 -5.40
CA TRP A 245 0.35 -3.75 -5.58
C TRP A 245 -0.84 -4.64 -5.24
N ARG A 246 -1.92 -4.03 -4.76
CA ARG A 246 -3.20 -4.68 -4.50
C ARG A 246 -4.23 -4.05 -5.40
N ILE A 247 -4.52 -4.74 -6.50
CA ILE A 247 -5.42 -4.23 -7.53
C ILE A 247 -6.77 -4.87 -7.36
N VAL A 248 -7.80 -4.04 -7.23
CA VAL A 248 -9.18 -4.46 -7.03
C VAL A 248 -9.91 -4.47 -8.38
N PHE A 249 -10.61 -5.55 -8.70
CA PHE A 249 -11.30 -5.73 -9.97
C PHE A 249 -12.75 -6.15 -9.76
N ASP A 250 -13.67 -5.61 -10.57
CA ASP A 250 -15.08 -6.05 -10.58
C ASP A 250 -15.16 -7.52 -11.03
N ARG A 251 -15.76 -8.38 -10.20
CA ARG A 251 -15.78 -9.83 -10.41
C ARG A 251 -16.61 -10.25 -11.61
N VAL A 252 -17.65 -9.49 -11.95
CA VAL A 252 -18.53 -9.81 -13.09
C VAL A 252 -17.89 -9.36 -14.39
N LYS A 253 -17.32 -8.15 -14.42
CA LYS A 253 -16.62 -7.59 -15.58
C LYS A 253 -15.37 -8.39 -15.94
N TYR A 254 -14.59 -8.81 -14.93
CA TYR A 254 -13.33 -9.55 -15.11
C TYR A 254 -13.45 -11.02 -14.70
N LYS A 255 -14.59 -11.63 -15.00
CA LYS A 255 -14.91 -13.01 -14.60
C LYS A 255 -13.84 -14.02 -15.03
N GLU A 256 -13.36 -13.92 -16.27
CA GLU A 256 -12.36 -14.87 -16.79
C GLU A 256 -11.04 -14.76 -16.01
N LEU A 257 -10.55 -13.54 -15.76
CA LEU A 257 -9.38 -13.31 -14.94
C LEU A 257 -9.56 -13.88 -13.52
N TYR A 258 -10.72 -13.66 -12.90
CA TYR A 258 -11.04 -14.21 -11.59
C TYR A 258 -10.98 -15.75 -11.59
N GLU A 259 -11.64 -16.41 -12.54
CA GLU A 259 -11.64 -17.87 -12.66
C GLU A 259 -10.24 -18.44 -12.91
N GLN A 260 -9.41 -17.76 -13.72
CA GLN A 260 -8.03 -18.18 -13.94
C GLN A 260 -7.18 -18.02 -12.67
N ALA A 261 -7.29 -16.87 -11.99
CA ALA A 261 -6.54 -16.58 -10.77
C ALA A 261 -7.00 -17.42 -9.56
N LEU A 262 -8.25 -17.90 -9.56
CA LEU A 262 -8.77 -18.87 -8.59
C LEU A 262 -8.14 -20.26 -8.76
N GLY A 263 -7.72 -20.58 -9.98
CA GLY A 263 -7.04 -21.82 -10.32
C GLY A 263 -5.51 -21.74 -10.28
N GLY A 264 -4.91 -20.58 -10.02
CA GLY A 264 -3.44 -20.43 -10.03
C GLY A 264 -2.95 -18.99 -10.14
N MET A 265 -1.65 -18.84 -10.42
CA MET A 265 -1.06 -17.53 -10.72
C MET A 265 -1.35 -17.12 -12.16
N VAL A 266 -1.37 -15.83 -12.37
CA VAL A 266 -1.53 -15.19 -13.68
C VAL A 266 -0.44 -14.14 -13.87
N HIS A 267 0.06 -13.99 -15.08
CA HIS A 267 0.80 -12.79 -15.46
C HIS A 267 -0.22 -11.75 -15.92
N VAL A 268 -0.05 -10.48 -15.52
CA VAL A 268 -0.97 -9.41 -15.86
C VAL A 268 -0.23 -8.16 -16.34
N ASN A 269 -0.79 -7.52 -17.37
CA ASN A 269 -0.53 -6.14 -17.72
C ASN A 269 -1.80 -5.35 -17.45
N VAL A 270 -1.74 -4.41 -16.51
CA VAL A 270 -2.91 -3.77 -15.92
C VAL A 270 -2.84 -2.27 -16.13
N THR A 271 -3.97 -1.68 -16.52
CA THR A 271 -4.24 -0.25 -16.31
C THR A 271 -4.93 -0.12 -14.96
N ALA A 272 -4.29 0.55 -14.01
CA ALA A 272 -4.82 0.78 -12.67
C ALA A 272 -4.92 2.27 -12.36
N MET A 273 -5.72 2.61 -11.35
CA MET A 273 -5.89 3.99 -10.90
C MET A 273 -6.13 4.02 -9.40
N VAL A 274 -5.45 4.93 -8.70
CA VAL A 274 -5.73 5.23 -7.29
C VAL A 274 -6.87 6.24 -7.27
N GLU A 275 -8.04 5.85 -6.78
CA GLU A 275 -9.19 6.77 -6.66
C GLU A 275 -8.94 7.79 -5.53
N ASP A 276 -9.13 9.09 -5.79
CA ASP A 276 -8.81 10.17 -4.85
C ASP A 276 -9.52 10.05 -3.50
N ASP A 277 -10.76 9.55 -3.50
CA ASP A 277 -11.60 9.32 -2.32
C ASP A 277 -11.28 8.00 -1.59
N ARG A 278 -10.47 7.14 -2.20
CA ARG A 278 -9.95 5.89 -1.61
C ARG A 278 -8.56 6.03 -1.04
N PHE A 279 -7.85 7.11 -1.40
CA PHE A 279 -6.58 7.43 -0.79
C PHE A 279 -6.78 7.64 0.73
N THR A 280 -6.03 6.87 1.51
CA THR A 280 -5.90 7.09 2.95
C THR A 280 -4.42 7.10 3.27
N GLU A 281 -4.00 7.95 4.21
CA GLU A 281 -2.64 7.87 4.74
C GLU A 281 -2.39 6.42 5.17
N TYR A 282 -1.25 5.85 4.76
CA TYR A 282 -0.91 4.43 4.98
C TYR A 282 -1.72 3.38 4.20
N SER A 283 -2.51 3.75 3.18
CA SER A 283 -3.25 2.77 2.37
C SER A 283 -2.33 1.75 1.69
N GLY A 284 -1.04 2.07 1.55
CA GLY A 284 -0.13 1.30 0.73
C GLY A 284 -0.50 1.39 -0.75
N THR A 285 0.08 0.51 -1.55
CA THR A 285 -0.06 0.41 -3.00
C THR A 285 -1.36 -0.30 -3.40
N ASN A 286 -2.51 0.28 -3.05
CA ASN A 286 -3.83 -0.20 -3.46
C ASN A 286 -4.38 0.63 -4.62
N ALA A 287 -4.98 0.00 -5.62
CA ALA A 287 -5.61 0.69 -6.74
C ALA A 287 -6.80 -0.09 -7.32
N MET A 288 -7.63 0.59 -8.09
CA MET A 288 -8.71 -0.02 -8.87
C MET A 288 -8.22 -0.39 -10.27
N GLY A 289 -8.49 -1.61 -10.72
CA GLY A 289 -8.21 -2.07 -12.08
C GLY A 289 -9.22 -1.53 -13.09
N GLN A 290 -8.74 -0.86 -14.13
CA GLN A 290 -9.54 -0.25 -15.19
C GLN A 290 -9.55 -1.07 -16.47
N ASP A 291 -8.42 -1.73 -16.77
CA ASP A 291 -8.25 -2.67 -17.87
C ASP A 291 -7.12 -3.67 -17.57
N VAL A 292 -7.15 -4.84 -18.22
CA VAL A 292 -6.17 -5.90 -17.97
C VAL A 292 -6.03 -6.86 -19.17
N GLU A 293 -4.79 -7.13 -19.54
CA GLU A 293 -4.39 -8.29 -20.34
C GLU A 293 -3.73 -9.30 -19.42
N PHE A 294 -4.02 -10.59 -19.59
CA PHE A 294 -3.48 -11.61 -18.70
C PHE A 294 -3.25 -12.93 -19.42
N GLU A 295 -2.35 -13.73 -18.85
CA GLU A 295 -2.14 -15.13 -19.21
C GLU A 295 -1.97 -16.00 -17.96
N PRO A 296 -2.46 -17.26 -17.98
CA PRO A 296 -2.26 -18.18 -16.88
C PRO A 296 -0.79 -18.64 -16.81
N LEU A 297 -0.24 -18.69 -15.60
CA LEU A 297 1.10 -19.20 -15.32
C LEU A 297 1.03 -20.60 -14.70
N GLU A 298 1.26 -20.72 -13.39
CA GLU A 298 1.19 -21.98 -12.67
C GLU A 298 -0.19 -22.22 -12.04
N ARG A 299 -0.72 -23.43 -12.22
CA ARG A 299 -1.95 -23.88 -11.57
C ARG A 299 -1.69 -24.32 -10.13
N TYR A 300 -2.70 -24.13 -9.29
CA TYR A 300 -2.75 -24.75 -7.98
C TYR A 300 -2.92 -26.26 -8.09
N ALA A 301 -2.47 -26.98 -7.09
CA ALA A 301 -2.78 -28.38 -6.92
C ALA A 301 -4.30 -28.56 -6.74
N ASP A 302 -4.81 -29.63 -7.35
CA ASP A 302 -6.17 -30.09 -7.10
C ASP A 302 -6.29 -30.62 -5.67
N THR A 303 -7.53 -30.64 -5.16
CA THR A 303 -7.87 -31.32 -3.90
C THR A 303 -7.35 -32.76 -3.92
N SER A 304 -6.74 -33.19 -2.81
CA SER A 304 -6.17 -34.54 -2.67
C SER A 304 -7.24 -35.61 -2.89
N MET A 305 -6.84 -36.82 -3.27
CA MET A 305 -7.78 -37.93 -3.48
C MET A 305 -8.57 -38.24 -2.19
N GLU A 306 -7.91 -38.22 -1.04
CA GLU A 306 -8.56 -38.35 0.27
C GLU A 306 -9.54 -37.20 0.54
N GLY A 307 -9.17 -35.97 0.16
CA GLY A 307 -10.05 -34.81 0.25
C GLY A 307 -11.30 -34.95 -0.63
N GLN A 308 -11.16 -35.43 -1.87
CA GLN A 308 -12.29 -35.68 -2.77
C GLN A 308 -13.24 -36.73 -2.20
N VAL A 309 -12.71 -37.82 -1.65
CA VAL A 309 -13.52 -38.85 -0.97
C VAL A 309 -14.23 -38.27 0.25
N TYR A 310 -13.52 -37.49 1.09
CA TYR A 310 -14.11 -36.82 2.24
C TYR A 310 -15.26 -35.88 1.83
N MET A 311 -15.06 -35.08 0.79
CA MET A 311 -16.08 -34.20 0.25
C MET A 311 -17.31 -34.96 -0.22
N GLU A 312 -17.13 -36.06 -0.98
CA GLU A 312 -18.23 -36.91 -1.44
C GLU A 312 -19.01 -37.52 -0.27
N GLU A 313 -18.32 -38.08 0.72
CA GLU A 313 -18.94 -38.70 1.91
C GLU A 313 -19.71 -37.70 2.78
N ASN A 314 -19.28 -36.44 2.82
CA ASN A 314 -19.90 -35.37 3.60
C ASN A 314 -20.84 -34.48 2.77
N GLY A 315 -21.03 -34.77 1.47
CA GLY A 315 -21.90 -34.01 0.58
C GLY A 315 -21.45 -32.56 0.35
N LEU A 316 -20.14 -32.32 0.34
CA LEU A 316 -19.53 -31.01 0.11
C LEU A 316 -19.23 -30.80 -1.38
N SER A 317 -19.51 -29.61 -1.89
CA SER A 317 -19.23 -29.24 -3.28
C SER A 317 -18.41 -27.96 -3.42
N VAL A 318 -17.99 -27.36 -2.31
CA VAL A 318 -17.28 -26.08 -2.25
C VAL A 318 -15.98 -26.29 -1.49
N ILE A 319 -14.88 -25.79 -2.04
CA ILE A 319 -13.58 -25.81 -1.39
C ILE A 319 -13.29 -24.47 -0.71
N GLY A 320 -12.43 -24.50 0.32
CA GLY A 320 -12.04 -23.34 1.11
C GLY A 320 -11.54 -22.20 0.26
N ARG A 321 -10.70 -22.48 -0.75
CA ARG A 321 -10.20 -21.45 -1.67
C ARG A 321 -11.30 -20.63 -2.36
N GLU A 322 -12.40 -21.25 -2.78
CA GLU A 322 -13.54 -20.53 -3.38
C GLU A 322 -14.20 -19.59 -2.37
N VAL A 323 -14.36 -20.06 -1.13
CA VAL A 323 -14.94 -19.27 -0.04
C VAL A 323 -14.00 -18.16 0.41
N LEU A 324 -12.68 -18.39 0.39
CA LEU A 324 -11.68 -17.44 0.84
C LEU A 324 -11.71 -16.14 0.01
N TYR A 325 -11.94 -16.26 -1.29
CA TYR A 325 -11.92 -15.15 -2.24
C TYR A 325 -13.31 -14.64 -2.67
N ASP A 326 -14.39 -15.32 -2.24
CA ASP A 326 -15.77 -14.82 -2.36
C ASP A 326 -16.66 -15.23 -1.16
N PRO A 327 -16.30 -14.85 0.07
CA PRO A 327 -16.96 -15.37 1.26
C PRO A 327 -18.45 -15.02 1.34
N ILE A 328 -18.87 -13.90 0.74
CA ILE A 328 -20.27 -13.44 0.74
C ILE A 328 -21.19 -14.40 -0.01
N SER A 329 -20.73 -14.94 -1.14
CA SER A 329 -21.50 -15.91 -1.92
C SER A 329 -21.69 -17.25 -1.19
N TYR A 330 -20.87 -17.52 -0.17
CA TYR A 330 -20.82 -18.79 0.56
C TYR A 330 -21.11 -18.66 2.06
N ILE A 331 -21.70 -17.54 2.50
CA ILE A 331 -22.16 -17.39 3.90
C ILE A 331 -23.13 -18.53 4.23
N GLU A 332 -22.92 -19.17 5.39
CA GLU A 332 -23.67 -20.33 5.88
C GLU A 332 -23.56 -21.62 5.02
N VAL A 333 -22.80 -21.59 3.92
CA VAL A 333 -22.54 -22.78 3.10
C VAL A 333 -21.36 -23.56 3.71
N PRO A 334 -21.53 -24.86 4.04
CA PRO A 334 -20.41 -25.69 4.45
C PRO A 334 -19.39 -25.88 3.32
N PHE A 335 -18.11 -25.76 3.65
CA PHE A 335 -17.01 -25.91 2.69
C PHE A 335 -15.88 -26.76 3.27
N PHE A 336 -15.08 -27.31 2.35
CA PHE A 336 -13.97 -28.20 2.66
C PHE A 336 -12.64 -27.46 2.74
N VAL A 337 -11.88 -27.67 3.80
CA VAL A 337 -10.49 -27.20 3.95
C VAL A 337 -9.60 -28.39 4.28
N GLU A 338 -8.46 -28.51 3.63
CA GLU A 338 -7.43 -29.47 4.00
C GLU A 338 -6.05 -28.84 4.07
N GLY A 339 -5.20 -29.37 4.92
CA GLY A 339 -3.82 -28.91 5.04
C GLY A 339 -3.24 -29.24 6.41
N THR A 340 -2.07 -28.66 6.68
CA THR A 340 -1.39 -28.79 7.95
C THR A 340 -1.91 -27.73 8.92
N ALA A 341 -2.59 -28.17 9.99
CA ALA A 341 -3.03 -27.33 11.07
C ALA A 341 -1.91 -27.07 12.08
N GLU A 342 -1.76 -25.81 12.47
CA GLU A 342 -0.98 -25.36 13.62
C GLU A 342 -1.92 -24.76 14.67
N MET A 343 -1.65 -25.02 15.95
CA MET A 343 -2.34 -24.38 17.06
C MET A 343 -1.40 -23.40 17.75
N ASP A 344 -1.75 -22.11 17.72
CA ASP A 344 -1.12 -21.12 18.59
C ASP A 344 -1.84 -21.13 19.95
N PRO A 345 -1.20 -21.62 21.03
CA PRO A 345 -1.82 -21.67 22.36
C PRO A 345 -2.05 -20.28 22.97
N TYR A 346 -1.45 -19.23 22.40
CA TYR A 346 -1.61 -17.85 22.84
C TYR A 346 -2.58 -17.05 21.96
N ALA A 347 -3.00 -17.60 20.81
CA ALA A 347 -3.96 -16.93 19.94
C ALA A 347 -5.33 -16.86 20.62
N THR A 348 -5.75 -15.65 20.95
CA THR A 348 -7.10 -15.39 21.47
C THR A 348 -8.07 -15.14 20.34
N ALA A 349 -9.32 -15.57 20.52
CA ALA A 349 -10.38 -15.18 19.63
C ALA A 349 -10.54 -13.65 19.64
N SER A 350 -10.83 -13.05 18.49
CA SER A 350 -10.93 -11.60 18.33
C SER A 350 -12.10 -11.22 17.42
N GLY A 351 -12.50 -9.95 17.47
CA GLY A 351 -13.62 -9.42 16.68
C GLY A 351 -14.91 -10.20 16.91
N GLU A 352 -15.56 -10.64 15.84
CA GLU A 352 -16.84 -11.38 15.92
C GLU A 352 -16.74 -12.76 16.57
N TYR A 353 -15.53 -13.21 16.92
CA TYR A 353 -15.27 -14.51 17.52
C TYR A 353 -14.87 -14.41 18.99
N GLU A 354 -14.73 -13.21 19.57
CA GLU A 354 -14.25 -12.99 20.94
C GLU A 354 -15.04 -13.80 21.99
N ASN A 355 -16.35 -13.94 21.83
CA ASN A 355 -17.20 -14.73 22.73
C ASN A 355 -16.90 -16.24 22.74
N LEU A 356 -16.04 -16.74 21.84
CA LEU A 356 -15.64 -18.14 21.77
C LEU A 356 -14.38 -18.47 22.59
N GLN A 357 -13.66 -17.47 23.11
CA GLN A 357 -12.35 -17.64 23.73
C GLN A 357 -12.31 -18.73 24.82
N ASP A 358 -13.39 -18.85 25.61
CA ASP A 358 -13.47 -19.81 26.72
C ASP A 358 -13.94 -21.21 26.29
N THR A 359 -14.61 -21.32 25.15
CA THR A 359 -15.30 -22.55 24.72
C THR A 359 -14.64 -23.22 23.52
N HIS A 360 -13.89 -22.46 22.73
CA HIS A 360 -13.23 -22.92 21.52
C HIS A 360 -11.71 -22.79 21.62
N PHE A 361 -11.01 -23.42 20.69
CA PHE A 361 -9.60 -23.16 20.39
C PHE A 361 -9.46 -22.85 18.90
N ARG A 362 -8.45 -22.06 18.55
CA ARG A 362 -8.14 -21.71 17.16
C ARG A 362 -7.06 -22.65 16.63
N ILE A 363 -7.26 -23.12 15.41
CA ILE A 363 -6.18 -23.66 14.58
C ILE A 363 -6.03 -22.77 13.35
N ASP A 364 -4.81 -22.66 12.85
CA ASP A 364 -4.52 -22.04 11.56
C ASP A 364 -4.16 -23.13 10.57
N ILE A 365 -4.83 -23.13 9.41
CA ILE A 365 -4.47 -23.96 8.27
C ILE A 365 -3.95 -23.01 7.21
N VAL A 366 -2.65 -23.06 6.95
CA VAL A 366 -2.07 -22.40 5.78
C VAL A 366 -2.22 -23.36 4.61
N GLU A 367 -3.03 -22.99 3.63
CA GLU A 367 -3.05 -23.72 2.36
C GLU A 367 -1.78 -23.29 1.62
N ASP A 368 -0.83 -24.22 1.40
CA ASP A 368 0.14 -24.02 0.32
C ASP A 368 -0.51 -24.57 -0.95
N PRO A 369 -1.13 -23.72 -1.78
CA PRO A 369 -1.92 -24.20 -2.90
C PRO A 369 -1.04 -24.82 -4.00
N TYR A 370 0.29 -24.75 -3.88
CA TYR A 370 1.25 -25.38 -4.78
C TYR A 370 1.86 -26.67 -4.21
N GLY A 371 1.68 -26.96 -2.92
CA GLY A 371 2.30 -28.10 -2.26
C GLY A 371 3.82 -28.18 -2.50
N GLU A 372 4.30 -29.32 -2.98
CA GLU A 372 5.72 -29.55 -3.29
C GLU A 372 6.17 -28.94 -4.63
N GLN A 373 5.28 -28.34 -5.41
CA GLN A 373 5.64 -27.73 -6.68
C GLN A 373 6.63 -26.58 -6.45
N TYR A 374 7.73 -26.60 -7.20
CA TYR A 374 8.63 -25.45 -7.28
C TYR A 374 7.93 -24.34 -8.06
N VAL A 375 7.89 -23.16 -7.46
CA VAL A 375 7.32 -21.95 -8.03
C VAL A 375 8.41 -20.90 -7.95
N ASP A 376 8.75 -20.28 -9.08
CA ASP A 376 9.90 -19.37 -9.17
C ASP A 376 9.60 -17.98 -8.56
N TYR A 377 8.44 -17.84 -7.93
CA TYR A 377 7.87 -16.58 -7.48
C TYR A 377 7.44 -16.62 -6.02
N PRO A 378 7.60 -15.53 -5.26
CA PRO A 378 7.13 -15.45 -3.88
C PRO A 378 5.60 -15.64 -3.76
N ARG A 379 5.19 -16.59 -2.90
CA ARG A 379 3.80 -16.99 -2.67
C ARG A 379 3.11 -16.06 -1.67
N ALA A 380 1.86 -15.70 -1.91
CA ALA A 380 0.98 -15.20 -0.86
C ALA A 380 0.35 -16.43 -0.21
N LEU A 381 0.90 -16.81 0.93
CA LEU A 381 0.33 -17.86 1.75
C LEU A 381 -0.81 -17.27 2.56
N GLU A 382 -2.02 -17.49 2.09
CA GLU A 382 -3.24 -17.24 2.85
C GLU A 382 -3.81 -18.56 3.36
N GLY A 383 -4.68 -18.44 4.35
CA GLY A 383 -5.19 -19.60 5.02
C GLY A 383 -6.40 -19.27 5.88
N TRP A 384 -6.74 -20.26 6.67
CA TRP A 384 -7.94 -20.26 7.49
C TRP A 384 -7.58 -20.23 8.97
N SER A 385 -8.11 -19.25 9.69
CA SER A 385 -8.25 -19.29 11.14
C SER A 385 -9.58 -19.93 11.50
N LEU A 386 -9.52 -21.17 11.99
CA LEU A 386 -10.68 -22.01 12.25
C LEU A 386 -10.91 -22.18 13.75
N TYR A 387 -12.14 -21.97 14.20
CA TYR A 387 -12.52 -22.13 15.61
C TYR A 387 -13.25 -23.44 15.86
N LEU A 388 -12.71 -24.25 16.78
CA LEU A 388 -13.16 -25.59 17.11
C LEU A 388 -13.69 -25.63 18.54
N ASP A 389 -14.87 -26.21 18.76
CA ASP A 389 -15.39 -26.45 20.11
C ASP A 389 -14.43 -27.37 20.89
N ARG A 390 -13.93 -26.87 22.03
CA ARG A 390 -12.89 -27.54 22.82
C ARG A 390 -13.39 -28.82 23.46
N GLN A 391 -14.67 -28.92 23.80
CA GLN A 391 -15.24 -30.12 24.40
C GLN A 391 -15.47 -31.20 23.34
N LYS A 392 -16.04 -30.83 22.20
CA LYS A 392 -16.32 -31.72 21.06
C LYS A 392 -15.03 -32.28 20.45
N TYR A 393 -14.01 -31.42 20.28
CA TYR A 393 -12.75 -31.77 19.63
C TYR A 393 -11.58 -31.88 20.60
N ARG A 394 -11.85 -32.30 21.84
CA ARG A 394 -10.84 -32.45 22.89
C ARG A 394 -9.62 -33.28 22.46
N HIS A 395 -9.85 -34.36 21.70
CA HIS A 395 -8.77 -35.23 21.22
C HIS A 395 -7.85 -34.52 20.21
N ILE A 396 -8.38 -33.63 19.36
CA ILE A 396 -7.58 -32.80 18.44
C ILE A 396 -6.76 -31.78 19.25
N TYR A 397 -7.41 -31.10 20.20
CA TYR A 397 -6.74 -30.13 21.08
C TYR A 397 -5.59 -30.75 21.86
N GLU A 398 -5.81 -31.91 22.48
CA GLU A 398 -4.77 -32.63 23.22
C GLU A 398 -3.61 -33.05 22.33
N LYS A 399 -3.90 -33.47 21.08
CA LYS A 399 -2.86 -33.86 20.11
C LYS A 399 -2.04 -32.65 19.63
N LEU A 400 -2.69 -31.54 19.23
CA LEU A 400 -2.00 -30.28 18.85
C LEU A 400 -1.25 -29.61 20.01
N SER A 401 -1.63 -29.90 21.26
CA SER A 401 -0.87 -29.42 22.43
C SER A 401 0.44 -30.17 22.62
N GLN A 402 0.57 -31.37 22.03
CA GLN A 402 1.75 -32.24 22.12
C GLN A 402 2.59 -32.21 20.83
N GLU A 403 1.90 -32.18 19.69
CA GLU A 403 2.46 -32.15 18.35
C GLU A 403 2.30 -30.76 17.77
N LYS A 404 3.36 -30.20 17.18
CA LYS A 404 3.32 -28.84 16.63
C LYS A 404 2.37 -28.71 15.43
N TYR A 405 2.20 -29.79 14.67
CA TYR A 405 1.51 -29.80 13.38
C TYR A 405 0.67 -31.06 13.24
N LEU A 406 -0.52 -30.93 12.63
CA LEU A 406 -1.36 -32.06 12.25
C LEU A 406 -1.96 -31.87 10.87
N ASP A 407 -1.86 -32.87 10.01
CA ASP A 407 -2.61 -32.87 8.76
C ASP A 407 -4.07 -33.20 9.01
N VAL A 408 -4.95 -32.32 8.56
CA VAL A 408 -6.39 -32.40 8.84
C VAL A 408 -7.23 -32.21 7.58
N MET A 409 -8.45 -32.72 7.64
CA MET A 409 -9.55 -32.42 6.72
C MET A 409 -10.71 -31.86 7.53
N VAL A 410 -11.22 -30.70 7.11
CA VAL A 410 -12.16 -29.90 7.88
C VAL A 410 -13.38 -29.56 7.04
N THR A 411 -14.56 -29.72 7.63
CA THR A 411 -15.78 -29.06 7.18
C THR A 411 -15.97 -27.80 8.02
N ALA A 412 -15.94 -26.65 7.37
CA ALA A 412 -16.10 -25.35 8.02
C ALA A 412 -17.27 -24.57 7.41
N ARG A 413 -17.71 -23.53 8.11
CA ARG A 413 -18.71 -22.57 7.61
C ARG A 413 -18.48 -21.18 8.21
N ILE A 414 -18.86 -20.16 7.47
CA ILE A 414 -18.89 -18.77 7.97
C ILE A 414 -20.31 -18.47 8.47
N PRO A 415 -20.54 -18.29 9.79
CA PRO A 415 -21.84 -17.88 10.29
C PRO A 415 -22.18 -16.47 9.85
N ARG A 416 -23.43 -16.24 9.43
CA ARG A 416 -23.90 -14.93 8.92
C ARG A 416 -23.72 -13.81 9.94
N ASP A 417 -23.97 -14.10 11.22
CA ASP A 417 -23.84 -13.15 12.33
C ASP A 417 -22.39 -12.85 12.71
N ARG A 418 -21.42 -13.59 12.16
CA ARG A 418 -19.99 -13.41 12.42
C ARG A 418 -19.20 -12.92 11.22
N TYR A 419 -19.82 -12.83 10.05
CA TYR A 419 -19.18 -12.32 8.86
C TYR A 419 -18.98 -10.80 8.94
N LYS A 420 -17.74 -10.36 8.66
CA LYS A 420 -17.40 -8.96 8.41
C LYS A 420 -16.61 -8.82 7.12
N MET A 421 -16.90 -7.76 6.37
CA MET A 421 -16.08 -7.33 5.24
C MET A 421 -14.63 -7.09 5.69
N GLY A 422 -13.68 -7.64 4.95
CA GLY A 422 -12.25 -7.59 5.19
C GLY A 422 -11.74 -8.60 6.20
N GLN A 423 -12.57 -9.51 6.75
CA GLN A 423 -12.15 -10.42 7.82
C GLN A 423 -11.16 -11.52 7.38
N GLY A 424 -11.04 -11.76 6.06
CA GLY A 424 -10.22 -12.85 5.51
C GLY A 424 -10.76 -14.25 5.84
N GLY A 425 -9.89 -15.26 5.81
CA GLY A 425 -10.24 -16.65 6.08
C GLY A 425 -10.49 -16.92 7.56
N THR A 426 -11.72 -16.67 8.03
CA THR A 426 -12.12 -17.01 9.41
C THR A 426 -13.47 -17.74 9.42
N ALA A 427 -13.54 -18.90 10.10
CA ALA A 427 -14.74 -19.73 10.10
C ALA A 427 -14.91 -20.59 11.37
N LEU A 428 -16.10 -21.16 11.56
CA LEU A 428 -16.38 -22.19 12.55
C LEU A 428 -16.23 -23.58 11.95
N VAL A 429 -15.76 -24.53 12.75
CA VAL A 429 -15.63 -25.93 12.35
C VAL A 429 -16.89 -26.73 12.70
N ASP A 430 -17.49 -27.34 11.69
CA ASP A 430 -18.60 -28.28 11.84
C ASP A 430 -18.12 -29.72 12.00
N ASN A 431 -17.04 -30.09 11.29
CA ASN A 431 -16.39 -31.40 11.38
C ASN A 431 -14.88 -31.30 11.14
N VAL A 432 -14.07 -32.13 11.81
CA VAL A 432 -12.64 -32.25 11.55
C VAL A 432 -12.19 -33.70 11.77
N VAL A 433 -11.32 -34.17 10.89
CA VAL A 433 -10.63 -35.47 11.01
C VAL A 433 -9.13 -35.28 10.79
N ILE A 434 -8.32 -36.10 11.45
CA ILE A 434 -6.87 -36.19 11.23
C ILE A 434 -6.64 -37.15 10.05
N LYS A 435 -5.74 -36.77 9.13
CA LYS A 435 -5.34 -37.62 8.00
C LYS A 435 -4.57 -38.87 8.42
#